data_AF-A0A124FP54-F1
#
_entry.id   AF-A0A124FP54-F1
#
_cell.length_a   1.000
_cell.length_b   1.000
_cell.length_c   1.000
_cell.angle_alpha   90.00
_cell.angle_beta   90.00
_cell.angle_gamma   90.00
#
_symmetry.space_group_name_H-M   'P 1'
#
loop_
_entity.id
_entity.type
_entity.pdbx_description
1 polymer ?
#
loop_
_entity_poly.entity_id
_entity_poly.type
_entity_poly.pdbx_seq_one_letter_code
_entity_poly.pdbx_strand_id
1 'polypeptide(L)'
;YVQDRVFPFVAPEFQQELSNWLNTYISPTAFRGIKSGIINLMAIVSLLLAAMAVFVMAERVFNHIWKVRERRSYLQKVVAFWVVLTTSPFLILMSIWLMNYINPPGGMIDQLIQSSWFLRLMYNNLVPLGISFAAFTLVYIIVPSISVKFKYAAWGGLISAILWELSKKTFYPSTIWRQ
;
A
#
# COMPACT_ATOMS: atom_id res chain seq x y z
N TYR A 1 -6.47 -21.41 3.79
CA TYR A 1 -7.18 -20.91 2.58
C TYR A 1 -6.24 -20.77 1.38
N VAL A 2 -5.23 -19.88 1.38
CA VAL A 2 -4.26 -19.79 0.27
C VAL A 2 -3.38 -21.04 0.17
N GLN A 3 -2.89 -21.55 1.32
CA GLN A 3 -2.05 -22.74 1.42
C GLN A 3 -2.74 -24.03 0.92
N ASP A 4 -4.05 -24.15 1.11
CA ASP A 4 -4.79 -25.39 0.83
C ASP A 4 -5.48 -25.42 -0.54
N ARG A 5 -5.62 -24.27 -1.22
CA ARG A 5 -6.37 -24.14 -2.50
C ARG A 5 -5.57 -23.56 -3.65
N VAL A 6 -4.61 -22.67 -3.38
CA VAL A 6 -3.90 -21.92 -4.44
C VAL A 6 -2.51 -22.51 -4.69
N PHE A 7 -1.74 -22.76 -3.63
CA PHE A 7 -0.39 -23.31 -3.76
C PHE A 7 -0.28 -24.73 -4.36
N PRO A 8 -1.23 -25.67 -4.14
CA PRO A 8 -1.16 -26.99 -4.76
C PRO A 8 -1.28 -26.97 -6.29
N PHE A 9 -1.86 -25.90 -6.86
CA PHE A 9 -2.16 -25.81 -8.29
C PHE A 9 -1.10 -25.02 -9.08
N VAL A 10 -0.33 -24.15 -8.41
CA VAL A 10 0.65 -23.27 -9.07
C VAL A 10 2.05 -23.89 -9.14
N ALA A 11 2.43 -24.74 -8.18
CA ALA A 11 3.73 -25.42 -8.20
C ALA A 11 3.78 -26.62 -7.22
N PRO A 12 3.23 -27.79 -7.57
CA PRO A 12 3.24 -28.98 -6.70
C PRO A 12 4.68 -29.46 -6.40
N GLU A 13 5.57 -29.37 -7.38
CA GLU A 13 7.00 -29.71 -7.24
C GLU A 13 7.78 -28.73 -6.36
N PHE A 14 7.40 -27.44 -6.32
CA PHE A 14 8.00 -26.46 -5.41
C PHE A 14 7.67 -26.75 -3.95
N GLN A 15 6.48 -27.27 -3.64
CA GLN A 15 6.15 -27.69 -2.27
C GLN A 15 7.02 -28.85 -1.81
N GLN A 16 7.21 -29.85 -2.68
CA GLN A 16 8.09 -30.99 -2.40
C GLN A 16 9.54 -30.53 -2.23
N GLU A 17 10.07 -29.71 -3.13
CA GLU A 17 11.43 -29.17 -3.07
C GLU A 17 11.66 -28.27 -1.86
N LEU A 18 10.74 -27.36 -1.55
CA LEU A 18 10.82 -26.53 -0.35
C LEU A 18 10.77 -27.38 0.92
N SER A 19 9.88 -28.37 0.97
CA SER A 19 9.76 -29.24 2.14
C SER A 19 11.03 -30.07 2.34
N ASN A 20 11.62 -30.59 1.25
CA ASN A 20 12.88 -31.32 1.28
C ASN A 20 14.03 -30.39 1.67
N TRP A 21 14.15 -29.20 1.07
CA TRP A 21 15.16 -28.20 1.41
C TRP A 21 15.06 -27.78 2.88
N LEU A 22 13.84 -27.47 3.34
CA LEU A 22 13.58 -27.15 4.74
C LEU A 22 14.01 -28.31 5.62
N ASN A 23 13.58 -29.55 5.35
CA ASN A 23 13.94 -30.70 6.19
C ASN A 23 15.45 -31.04 6.17
N THR A 24 16.15 -30.78 5.07
CA THR A 24 17.60 -31.02 4.93
C THR A 24 18.44 -29.93 5.61
N TYR A 25 18.04 -28.66 5.51
CA TYR A 25 18.84 -27.52 6.00
C TYR A 25 18.32 -26.90 7.30
N ILE A 26 17.06 -27.10 7.65
CA ILE A 26 16.39 -26.57 8.84
C ILE A 26 15.74 -27.75 9.57
N SER A 27 16.34 -28.20 10.69
CA SER A 27 15.74 -29.29 11.45
C SER A 27 14.29 -28.93 11.84
N PRO A 28 13.34 -29.88 11.78
CA PRO A 28 11.95 -29.66 12.23
C PRO A 28 11.83 -29.18 13.69
N THR A 29 12.92 -29.29 14.46
CA THR A 29 13.07 -28.89 15.85
C THR A 29 13.91 -27.63 16.05
N ALA A 30 14.44 -27.00 14.98
CA ALA A 30 15.28 -25.79 15.08
C ALA A 30 14.62 -24.66 15.88
N PHE A 31 13.29 -24.58 15.83
CA PHE A 31 12.50 -23.56 16.52
C PHE A 31 11.81 -24.07 17.80
N ARG A 32 11.95 -25.36 18.18
CA ARG A 32 11.29 -25.93 19.36
C ARG A 32 11.76 -25.32 20.68
N GLY A 33 13.03 -24.89 20.75
CA GLY A 33 13.61 -24.24 21.94
C GLY A 33 13.36 -22.73 22.00
N ILE A 34 12.91 -22.11 20.90
CA ILE A 34 12.63 -20.69 20.84
C ILE A 34 11.14 -20.51 21.12
N LYS A 35 10.81 -19.80 22.21
CA LYS A 35 9.41 -19.46 22.49
C LYS A 35 8.81 -18.79 21.25
N SER A 36 7.68 -19.29 20.76
CA SER A 36 7.01 -18.78 19.54
C SER A 36 6.81 -17.26 19.55
N GLY A 37 6.61 -16.67 20.73
CA GLY A 37 6.53 -15.22 20.92
C GLY A 37 7.80 -14.45 20.52
N ILE A 38 9.01 -15.01 20.72
CA ILE A 38 10.28 -14.35 20.40
C ILE A 38 10.48 -14.31 18.88
N ILE A 39 10.13 -15.38 18.17
CA ILE A 39 10.20 -15.43 16.70
C ILE A 39 9.27 -14.39 16.09
N ASN A 40 8.02 -14.33 16.55
CA ASN A 40 7.04 -13.35 16.09
C ASN A 40 7.50 -11.92 16.36
N LEU A 41 8.05 -11.67 17.55
CA LEU A 41 8.57 -10.34 17.90
C LEU A 41 9.76 -9.95 17.01
N MET A 42 10.69 -10.87 16.76
CA MET A 42 11.81 -10.62 15.84
C MET A 42 11.33 -10.35 14.40
N ALA A 43 10.32 -11.07 13.93
CA ALA A 43 9.73 -10.85 12.61
C ALA A 43 9.05 -9.48 12.49
N ILE A 44 8.29 -9.06 13.52
CA ILE A 44 7.66 -7.73 13.54
C ILE A 44 8.72 -6.63 13.59
N VAL A 45 9.73 -6.77 14.45
CA VAL A 45 10.80 -5.77 14.58
C VAL A 45 11.59 -5.66 13.28
N SER A 46 11.96 -6.79 12.65
CA SER A 46 12.69 -6.75 11.38
C SER A 46 11.88 -6.10 10.26
N LEU A 47 10.57 -6.36 10.19
CA LEU A 47 9.67 -5.71 9.23
C LEU A 47 9.57 -4.20 9.48
N LEU A 48 9.46 -3.77 10.74
CA LEU A 48 9.44 -2.36 11.10
C LEU A 48 10.75 -1.65 10.72
N LEU A 49 11.89 -2.30 10.93
CA LEU A 49 13.19 -1.77 10.51
C LEU A 49 13.29 -1.65 8.99
N ALA A 50 12.82 -2.66 8.24
CA ALA A 50 12.80 -2.62 6.78
C ALA A 50 11.88 -1.50 6.26
N ALA A 51 10.67 -1.37 6.81
CA ALA A 51 9.74 -0.31 6.46
C ALA A 51 10.31 1.09 6.76
N MET A 52 10.96 1.24 7.92
CA MET A 52 11.65 2.47 8.30
C MET A 52 12.80 2.81 7.33
N ALA A 53 13.57 1.81 6.90
CA ALA A 53 14.63 2.00 5.92
C ALA A 53 14.08 2.51 4.57
N VAL A 54 12.98 1.93 4.09
CA VAL A 54 12.29 2.39 2.88
C VAL A 54 11.76 3.81 3.04
N PHE A 55 11.16 4.14 4.19
CA PHE A 55 10.67 5.49 4.47
C PHE A 55 11.80 6.53 4.44
N VAL A 56 12.92 6.25 5.10
CA VAL A 56 14.10 7.13 5.09
C VAL A 56 14.68 7.26 3.69
N MET A 57 14.70 6.18 2.91
CA MET A 57 15.16 6.21 1.52
C MET A 57 14.25 7.08 0.65
N ALA A 58 12.93 6.95 0.79
CA ALA A 58 11.97 7.79 0.10
C ALA A 58 12.18 9.28 0.44
N GLU A 59 12.32 9.61 1.73
CA GLU A 59 12.62 10.97 2.17
C GLU A 59 13.91 11.50 1.52
N ARG A 60 14.97 10.70 1.48
CA ARG A 60 16.25 11.07 0.86
C ARG A 60 16.10 11.33 -0.64
N VAL A 61 15.37 10.48 -1.36
CA VAL A 61 15.11 10.65 -2.81
C VAL A 61 14.34 11.95 -3.05
N PHE A 62 13.31 12.23 -2.25
CA PHE A 62 12.58 13.50 -2.35
C PHE A 62 13.48 14.69 -2.03
N ASN A 63 14.22 14.65 -0.93
CA ASN A 63 15.15 15.71 -0.55
C ASN A 63 16.21 15.94 -1.65
N HIS A 64 16.65 14.88 -2.33
CA HIS A 64 17.56 14.98 -3.47
C HIS A 64 16.92 15.63 -4.71
N ILE A 65 15.71 15.22 -5.11
CA ILE A 65 14.95 15.83 -6.21
C ILE A 65 14.78 17.33 -5.98
N TRP A 66 14.47 17.71 -4.73
CA TRP A 66 14.25 19.10 -4.33
C TRP A 66 15.54 19.84 -3.92
N LYS A 67 16.71 19.22 -4.06
CA LYS A 67 18.04 19.78 -3.74
C LYS A 67 18.13 20.39 -2.33
N VAL A 68 17.53 19.74 -1.34
CA VAL A 68 17.48 20.22 0.05
C VAL A 68 18.69 19.69 0.83
N ARG A 69 19.39 20.59 1.54
CA ARG A 69 20.48 20.18 2.45
C ARG A 69 19.84 19.68 3.76
N GLU A 70 19.83 18.37 3.92
CA GLU A 70 19.11 17.65 4.98
C GLU A 70 19.57 18.09 6.38
N ARG A 71 18.64 18.55 7.25
CA ARG A 71 18.91 18.98 8.64
C ARG A 71 18.13 18.20 9.70
N ARG A 72 17.27 17.23 9.32
CA ARG A 72 16.43 16.51 10.29
C ARG A 72 17.24 15.51 11.11
N SER A 73 17.01 15.51 12.43
CA SER A 73 17.60 14.52 13.33
C SER A 73 16.95 13.14 13.12
N TYR A 74 17.67 12.05 13.42
CA TYR A 74 17.14 10.69 13.31
C TYR A 74 15.84 10.50 14.11
N LEU A 75 15.73 11.12 15.29
CA LEU A 75 14.51 11.07 16.11
C LEU A 75 13.30 11.68 15.39
N GLN A 76 13.47 12.79 14.66
CA GLN A 76 12.37 13.39 13.90
C GLN A 76 11.90 12.45 12.78
N LYS A 77 12.80 11.70 12.15
CA LYS A 77 12.44 10.70 11.14
C LYS A 77 11.66 9.55 11.75
N VAL A 78 12.09 9.06 12.91
CA VAL A 78 11.37 8.01 13.67
C VAL A 78 9.96 8.48 14.03
N VAL A 79 9.83 9.69 14.57
CA VAL A 79 8.51 10.26 14.91
C VAL A 79 7.63 10.44 13.67
N ALA A 80 8.19 10.95 12.56
CA ALA A 80 7.46 11.09 11.30
C ALA A 80 6.97 9.73 10.78
N PHE A 81 7.82 8.71 10.81
CA PHE A 81 7.44 7.34 10.47
C PHE A 81 6.32 6.82 11.37
N TRP A 82 6.41 7.03 12.69
CA TRP A 82 5.36 6.63 13.62
C TRP A 82 4.02 7.31 13.35
N VAL A 83 4.02 8.60 13.02
CA VAL A 83 2.79 9.32 12.65
C VAL A 83 2.18 8.73 11.39
N VAL A 84 2.98 8.48 10.35
CA VAL A 84 2.49 7.87 9.11
C VAL A 84 1.96 6.45 9.37
N LEU A 85 2.67 5.67 10.19
CA LEU A 85 2.32 4.29 10.51
C LEU A 85 0.98 4.17 11.24
N THR A 86 0.69 5.06 12.20
CA THR A 86 -0.58 5.04 12.96
C THR A 86 -1.72 5.73 12.21
N THR A 87 -1.40 6.78 11.46
CA THR A 87 -2.38 7.53 10.67
C THR A 87 -2.88 6.69 9.49
N SER A 88 -2.05 5.83 8.90
CA SER A 88 -2.44 5.02 7.74
C SER A 88 -3.62 4.08 8.04
N PRO A 89 -3.59 3.21 9.08
CA PRO A 89 -4.74 2.41 9.47
C PRO A 89 -5.95 3.28 9.82
N PHE A 90 -5.75 4.35 10.60
CA PHE A 90 -6.84 5.22 11.02
C PHE A 90 -7.58 5.83 9.81
N LEU A 91 -6.84 6.32 8.81
CA LEU A 91 -7.41 6.86 7.58
C LEU A 91 -8.15 5.80 6.76
N ILE A 92 -7.62 4.57 6.68
CA ILE A 92 -8.30 3.47 5.98
C ILE A 92 -9.62 3.12 6.67
N LEU A 93 -9.59 2.94 7.99
CA LEU A 93 -10.80 2.65 8.76
C LEU A 93 -11.83 3.78 8.63
N MET A 94 -11.40 5.03 8.75
CA MET A 94 -12.27 6.19 8.62
C MET A 94 -12.85 6.32 7.21
N SER A 95 -12.05 6.03 6.18
CA SER A 95 -12.51 6.02 4.78
C SER A 95 -13.60 4.98 4.55
N ILE A 96 -13.44 3.77 5.09
CA ILE A 96 -14.45 2.70 4.96
C ILE A 96 -15.74 3.11 5.66
N TRP A 97 -15.63 3.66 6.87
CA TRP A 97 -16.77 4.11 7.65
C TRP A 97 -17.53 5.24 6.95
N LEU A 98 -16.82 6.26 6.47
CA LEU A 98 -17.38 7.37 5.70
C LEU A 98 -18.06 6.89 4.41
N MET A 99 -17.42 5.98 3.67
CA MET A 99 -17.98 5.44 2.43
C MET A 99 -19.32 4.75 2.71
N ASN A 100 -19.39 3.91 3.74
CA ASN A 100 -20.63 3.21 4.11
C ASN A 100 -21.74 4.16 4.58
N TYR A 101 -21.38 5.29 5.19
CA TYR A 101 -22.35 6.28 5.66
C TYR A 101 -22.87 7.18 4.53
N ILE A 102 -21.97 7.65 3.64
CA ILE A 102 -22.30 8.58 2.56
C ILE A 102 -22.98 7.86 1.39
N ASN A 103 -22.54 6.63 1.06
CA ASN A 103 -23.14 5.82 0.02
C ASN A 103 -23.47 4.42 0.57
N PRO A 104 -24.56 4.30 1.35
CA PRO A 104 -25.04 2.99 1.76
C PRO A 104 -25.45 2.19 0.51
N PRO A 105 -25.37 0.84 0.55
CA PRO A 105 -25.79 0.00 -0.57
C PRO A 105 -27.23 0.32 -1.01
N GLY A 106 -27.41 0.71 -2.27
CA GLY A 106 -28.71 1.11 -2.81
C GLY A 106 -29.12 2.57 -2.55
N GLY A 107 -28.20 3.40 -2.05
CA GLY A 107 -28.40 4.83 -1.86
C GLY A 107 -28.55 5.62 -3.18
N MET A 108 -28.78 6.93 -3.07
CA MET A 108 -29.01 7.82 -4.23
C MET A 108 -27.85 7.80 -5.25
N ILE A 109 -26.60 7.71 -4.78
CA ILE A 109 -25.42 7.67 -5.67
C ILE A 109 -25.41 6.36 -6.47
N ASP A 110 -25.66 5.22 -5.83
CA ASP A 110 -25.78 3.92 -6.52
C ASP A 110 -26.90 3.94 -7.57
N GLN A 111 -28.07 4.51 -7.23
CA GLN A 111 -29.19 4.63 -8.16
C GLN A 111 -28.85 5.54 -9.36
N LEU A 112 -28.19 6.68 -9.11
CA LEU A 112 -27.77 7.61 -10.15
C LEU A 112 -26.74 6.98 -11.09
N ILE A 113 -25.77 6.26 -10.54
CA ILE A 113 -24.75 5.52 -11.30
C ILE A 113 -25.42 4.41 -12.14
N GLN A 114 -26.41 3.70 -11.60
CA GLN A 114 -27.11 2.63 -12.33
C GLN A 114 -28.04 3.17 -13.42
N SER A 115 -28.53 4.41 -13.30
CA SER A 115 -29.45 5.02 -14.26
C SER A 115 -28.84 5.28 -15.65
N SER A 116 -27.52 5.45 -15.72
CA SER A 116 -26.82 5.75 -16.98
C SER A 116 -25.45 5.10 -17.03
N TRP A 117 -25.19 4.38 -18.12
CA TRP A 117 -23.89 3.76 -18.39
C TRP A 117 -22.75 4.79 -18.40
N PHE A 118 -23.02 6.00 -18.88
CA PHE A 118 -22.05 7.09 -18.96
C PHE A 118 -21.67 7.60 -17.56
N LEU A 119 -22.66 7.83 -16.69
CA LEU A 119 -22.44 8.25 -15.31
C LEU A 119 -21.67 7.19 -14.54
N ARG A 120 -21.99 5.90 -14.75
CA ARG A 120 -21.23 4.79 -14.16
C ARG A 120 -19.77 4.77 -14.60
N LEU A 121 -19.53 4.94 -15.90
CA LEU A 121 -18.17 4.95 -16.44
C LEU A 121 -17.37 6.14 -15.91
N MET A 122 -17.98 7.33 -15.86
CA MET A 122 -17.36 8.54 -15.33
C MET A 122 -17.01 8.36 -13.84
N TYR A 123 -17.97 7.93 -13.02
CA TYR A 123 -17.76 7.71 -11.59
C TYR A 123 -16.63 6.72 -11.33
N ASN A 124 -16.67 5.56 -11.99
CA ASN A 124 -15.67 4.49 -11.78
C ASN A 124 -14.24 4.85 -12.22
N ASN A 125 -14.07 5.85 -13.08
CA ASN A 125 -12.74 6.25 -13.55
C ASN A 125 -12.26 7.57 -12.92
N LEU A 126 -13.14 8.57 -12.82
CA LEU A 126 -12.77 9.91 -12.34
C LEU A 126 -12.67 9.98 -10.83
N VAL A 127 -13.55 9.31 -10.09
CA VAL A 127 -13.50 9.35 -8.61
C VAL A 127 -12.23 8.69 -8.09
N PRO A 128 -11.86 7.46 -8.52
CA PRO A 128 -10.59 6.86 -8.10
C PRO A 128 -9.39 7.69 -8.55
N LEU A 129 -9.39 8.21 -9.79
CA LEU A 129 -8.29 9.04 -10.28
C LEU A 129 -8.15 10.34 -9.47
N GLY A 130 -9.25 10.99 -9.11
CA GLY A 130 -9.26 12.18 -8.27
C GLY A 130 -8.75 11.92 -6.86
N ILE A 131 -9.14 10.80 -6.26
CA ILE A 131 -8.64 10.37 -4.94
C ILE A 131 -7.14 10.06 -5.01
N SER A 132 -6.71 9.28 -6.01
CA SER A 132 -5.29 8.97 -6.24
C SER A 132 -4.46 10.24 -6.46
N PHE A 133 -4.97 11.19 -7.25
CA PHE A 133 -4.36 12.49 -7.48
C PHE A 133 -4.18 13.29 -6.19
N ALA A 134 -5.24 13.41 -5.39
CA ALA A 134 -5.18 14.10 -4.11
C ALA A 134 -4.17 13.41 -3.16
N ALA A 135 -4.20 12.09 -3.08
CA ALA A 135 -3.29 11.31 -2.24
C ALA A 135 -1.81 11.52 -2.64
N PHE A 136 -1.46 11.36 -3.92
CA PHE A 136 -0.08 11.56 -4.38
C PHE A 136 0.38 13.01 -4.24
N THR A 137 -0.52 13.98 -4.48
CA THR A 137 -0.21 15.39 -4.26
C THR A 137 0.10 15.66 -2.80
N LEU A 138 -0.70 15.11 -1.86
CA LEU A 138 -0.45 15.23 -0.42
C LEU A 138 0.88 14.58 -0.02
N VAL A 139 1.18 13.38 -0.54
CA VAL A 139 2.47 12.71 -0.31
C VAL A 139 3.64 13.60 -0.75
N TYR A 140 3.57 14.20 -1.94
CA TYR A 140 4.61 15.10 -2.44
C TYR A 140 4.73 16.42 -1.68
N ILE A 141 3.74 16.79 -0.87
CA ILE A 141 3.79 17.98 0.00
C ILE A 141 4.29 17.61 1.39
N ILE A 142 3.82 16.50 1.96
CA ILE A 142 4.01 16.13 3.37
C ILE A 142 5.34 15.40 3.60
N VAL A 143 5.73 14.53 2.66
CA VAL A 143 6.91 13.68 2.82
C VAL A 143 8.23 14.46 2.77
N PRO A 144 8.44 15.39 1.82
CA PRO A 144 9.68 16.15 1.77
C PRO A 144 9.88 16.99 3.03
N SER A 145 11.13 17.15 3.45
CA SER A 145 11.49 18.01 4.58
C SER A 145 11.47 19.52 4.23
N ILE A 146 10.81 19.91 3.14
CA ILE A 146 10.71 21.29 2.67
C ILE A 146 9.29 21.63 2.20
N SER A 147 8.92 22.90 2.26
CA SER A 147 7.65 23.40 1.75
C SER A 147 7.66 23.44 0.21
N VAL A 148 7.16 22.36 -0.40
CA VAL A 148 6.98 22.30 -1.86
C VAL A 148 5.79 23.16 -2.28
N LYS A 149 5.95 23.99 -3.33
CA LYS A 149 4.82 24.75 -3.88
C LYS A 149 3.78 23.79 -4.44
N PHE A 150 2.51 23.96 -4.04
CA PHE A 150 1.39 23.10 -4.42
C PHE A 150 1.33 22.79 -5.92
N LYS A 151 1.60 23.78 -6.79
CA LYS A 151 1.56 23.60 -8.25
C LYS A 151 2.48 22.49 -8.76
N TYR A 152 3.68 22.36 -8.22
CA TYR A 152 4.62 21.33 -8.66
C TYR A 152 4.27 19.96 -8.09
N ALA A 153 3.80 19.92 -6.83
CA ALA A 153 3.31 18.69 -6.23
C ALA A 153 2.06 18.16 -6.96
N ALA A 154 1.18 19.06 -7.43
CA ALA A 154 0.01 18.71 -8.22
C ALA A 154 0.41 18.09 -9.57
N TRP A 155 1.35 18.66 -10.32
CA TRP A 155 1.81 18.06 -11.58
C TRP A 155 2.42 16.67 -11.38
N GLY A 156 3.26 16.51 -10.35
CA GLY A 156 3.75 15.18 -9.98
C GLY A 156 2.60 14.24 -9.61
N GLY A 157 1.67 14.70 -8.78
CA GLY A 157 0.52 13.92 -8.32
C GLY A 157 -0.37 13.47 -9.46
N LEU A 158 -0.56 14.29 -10.49
CA LEU A 158 -1.35 13.98 -11.69
C LEU A 158 -0.73 12.84 -12.47
N ILE A 159 0.58 12.94 -12.75
CA ILE A 159 1.32 11.91 -13.49
C ILE A 159 1.29 10.60 -12.71
N SER A 160 1.57 10.64 -11.40
CA SER A 160 1.56 9.46 -10.53
C SER A 160 0.17 8.83 -10.42
N ALA A 161 -0.89 9.63 -10.34
CA ALA A 161 -2.26 9.13 -10.30
C ALA A 161 -2.66 8.42 -11.60
N ILE A 162 -2.32 8.98 -12.75
CA ILE A 162 -2.59 8.32 -14.04
C ILE A 162 -1.85 6.98 -14.12
N LEU A 163 -0.55 6.97 -13.78
CA LEU A 163 0.25 5.74 -13.76
C LEU A 163 -0.29 4.69 -12.79
N TRP A 164 -0.80 5.12 -11.63
CA TRP A 164 -1.40 4.26 -10.64
C TRP A 164 -2.71 3.63 -11.13
N GLU A 165 -3.61 4.41 -11.71
CA GLU A 165 -4.86 3.89 -12.28
C GLU A 165 -4.60 2.91 -13.43
N LEU A 166 -3.60 3.18 -14.28
CA LEU A 166 -3.16 2.26 -15.33
C LEU A 166 -2.57 0.96 -14.76
N SER A 167 -1.73 1.07 -13.73
CA SER A 167 -1.13 -0.09 -13.05
C SER A 167 -2.20 -1.01 -12.47
N LYS A 168 -3.22 -0.45 -11.79
CA LYS A 168 -4.33 -1.23 -11.23
C LYS A 168 -5.10 -1.99 -12.29
N LYS A 169 -5.39 -1.34 -13.42
CA LYS A 169 -6.10 -1.96 -14.56
C LYS A 169 -5.28 -3.06 -15.24
N THR A 170 -3.96 -2.91 -15.25
CA THR A 170 -3.04 -3.91 -15.83
C THR A 170 -2.89 -5.13 -14.93
N PHE A 171 -2.78 -4.92 -13.61
CA PHE A 171 -2.61 -6.00 -12.63
C PHE A 171 -3.89 -6.79 -12.37
N TYR A 172 -5.06 -6.15 -12.53
CA TYR A 172 -6.36 -6.81 -12.51
C TYR A 172 -6.99 -6.74 -13.91
N PRO A 173 -6.55 -7.58 -14.87
CA PRO A 173 -7.28 -7.71 -16.13
C PRO A 173 -8.70 -8.13 -15.81
N SER A 174 -9.67 -7.28 -16.13
CA SER A 174 -11.10 -7.53 -15.94
C SER A 174 -11.62 -8.76 -16.73
N THR A 175 -10.74 -9.43 -17.46
CA THR A 175 -10.97 -10.63 -18.26
C THR A 175 -10.85 -11.94 -17.46
N ILE A 176 -10.12 -11.99 -16.35
CA ILE A 176 -9.84 -13.25 -15.63
C ILE A 176 -10.99 -13.65 -14.67
N TRP A 177 -11.78 -12.69 -14.19
CA TRP A 177 -12.83 -12.92 -13.19
C TRP A 177 -14.26 -13.02 -13.76
N ARG A 178 -14.40 -13.13 -15.09
CA ARG A 178 -15.70 -13.28 -15.77
C ARG A 178 -15.99 -14.71 -16.27
N GLN A 179 -15.16 -15.70 -15.90
CA GLN A 179 -15.40 -17.11 -16.18
C GLN A 179 -15.70 -17.88 -14.89
#